data_AF-A0A957PAX0-F1
#
_entry.id   AF-A0A957PAX0-F1
#
_cell.length_a   1.000
_cell.length_b   1.000
_cell.length_c   1.000
_cell.angle_alpha   90.00
_cell.angle_beta   90.00
_cell.angle_gamma   90.00
#
_symmetry.space_group_name_H-M   'P 1'
#
loop_
_entity.id
_entity.type
_entity.pdbx_description
1 polymer ?
#
loop_
_entity_poly.entity_id
_entity_poly.type
_entity_poly.pdbx_seq_one_letter_code
_entity_poly.pdbx_strand_id
1 'polypeptide(L)'
;MGRFTVRLPDSLHHDLEERARIEGVSLNQYVVYALTQKVVPSYTIQVVSDDEIEQQRTRFEALLKRLGPPDRDVANKFLSQRETQLPDDAEEADLVARVKARINAETQPIR
;
A
#
# COMPACT_ATOMS: atom_id res chain seq x y z
N MET A 1 -12.80 -11.07 -20.37
CA MET A 1 -12.13 -9.75 -20.19
C MET A 1 -12.74 -8.76 -21.19
N GLY A 2 -13.02 -7.53 -20.77
CA GLY A 2 -13.55 -6.50 -21.67
C GLY A 2 -12.50 -6.00 -22.66
N ARG A 3 -12.94 -5.50 -23.82
CA ARG A 3 -12.09 -4.80 -24.81
C ARG A 3 -12.53 -3.35 -24.86
N PHE A 4 -11.58 -2.43 -24.78
CA PHE A 4 -11.81 -0.99 -24.91
C PHE A 4 -10.94 -0.44 -26.03
N THR A 5 -11.52 0.37 -26.92
CA THR A 5 -10.83 1.00 -28.05
C THR A 5 -11.04 2.49 -27.96
N VAL A 6 -9.95 3.25 -27.90
CA VAL A 6 -9.95 4.69 -27.69
C VAL A 6 -9.13 5.37 -28.77
N ARG A 7 -9.58 6.55 -29.20
CA ARG A 7 -8.75 7.46 -29.99
C ARG A 7 -8.09 8.45 -29.05
N LEU A 8 -6.77 8.49 -29.07
CA LEU A 8 -5.96 9.37 -28.23
C LEU A 8 -5.24 10.38 -29.14
N PRO A 9 -5.01 11.62 -28.69
CA PRO A 9 -4.04 12.51 -29.32
C PRO A 9 -2.65 11.85 -29.35
N ASP A 10 -1.87 12.09 -30.41
CA ASP A 10 -0.54 11.50 -30.56
C ASP A 10 0.39 11.85 -29.39
N SER A 11 0.28 13.06 -28.86
CA SER A 11 1.04 13.49 -27.68
C SER A 11 0.72 12.65 -26.45
N LEU A 12 -0.57 12.36 -26.20
CA LEU A 12 -0.98 11.54 -25.08
C LEU A 12 -0.54 10.08 -25.25
N HIS A 13 -0.58 9.55 -26.47
CA HIS A 13 -0.05 8.22 -26.74
C HIS A 13 1.45 8.14 -26.41
N HIS A 14 2.23 9.11 -26.88
CA HIS A 14 3.67 9.17 -26.63
C HIS A 14 4.00 9.29 -25.14
N ASP A 15 3.29 10.16 -24.42
CA ASP A 15 3.48 10.33 -22.97
C ASP A 15 3.19 9.04 -22.19
N LEU A 16 2.15 8.29 -22.60
CA LEU A 16 1.79 7.02 -21.96
C LEU A 16 2.82 5.91 -22.28
N GLU A 17 3.34 5.86 -23.50
CA GLU A 17 4.40 4.93 -23.88
C GLU A 17 5.68 5.18 -23.08
N GLU A 18 6.08 6.45 -22.94
CA GLU A 18 7.28 6.82 -22.20
C GLU A 18 7.16 6.46 -20.72
N ARG A 19 6.00 6.70 -20.10
CA ARG A 19 5.74 6.31 -18.71
C ARG A 19 5.73 4.80 -18.53
N ALA A 20 5.12 4.05 -19.46
CA ALA A 20 5.15 2.59 -19.45
C ALA A 20 6.58 2.05 -19.56
N ARG A 21 7.42 2.68 -20.40
CA ARG A 21 8.84 2.35 -20.56
C ARG A 21 9.64 2.61 -19.30
N ILE A 22 9.43 3.76 -18.63
CA ILE A 22 10.07 4.10 -17.36
C ILE A 22 9.73 3.06 -16.28
N GLU A 23 8.48 2.58 -16.25
CA GLU A 23 8.02 1.55 -15.31
C GLU A 23 8.34 0.11 -15.76
N GLY A 24 8.94 -0.08 -16.94
CA GLY A 24 9.33 -1.40 -17.45
C GLY A 24 8.15 -2.33 -17.80
N VAL A 25 6.99 -1.77 -18.12
CA VAL A 25 5.75 -2.52 -18.42
C VAL A 25 5.20 -2.23 -19.82
N SER A 26 4.30 -3.07 -20.31
CA SER A 26 3.61 -2.79 -21.58
C SER A 26 2.66 -1.60 -21.45
N LEU A 27 2.45 -0.86 -22.55
CA LEU A 27 1.49 0.26 -22.60
C LEU A 27 0.08 -0.15 -22.13
N ASN A 28 -0.40 -1.32 -22.56
CA ASN A 28 -1.72 -1.82 -22.13
C ASN A 28 -1.78 -2.04 -20.62
N GLN A 29 -0.74 -2.66 -20.04
CA GLN A 29 -0.67 -2.89 -18.60
C GLN A 29 -0.61 -1.57 -17.83
N TYR A 30 0.20 -0.62 -18.32
CA TYR A 30 0.29 0.72 -17.77
C TYR A 30 -1.07 1.42 -17.75
N VAL A 31 -1.77 1.43 -18.88
CA VAL A 31 -3.10 2.07 -19.00
C VAL A 31 -4.12 1.41 -18.07
N VAL A 32 -4.15 0.08 -17.99
CA VAL A 32 -5.06 -0.64 -17.08
C VAL A 32 -4.75 -0.30 -15.62
N TYR A 33 -3.47 -0.26 -15.25
CA TYR A 33 -3.05 0.09 -13.89
C TYR A 33 -3.40 1.54 -13.53
N ALA A 34 -3.10 2.48 -14.42
CA ALA A 34 -3.43 3.90 -14.24
C ALA A 34 -4.94 4.12 -14.12
N LEU A 35 -5.75 3.43 -14.94
CA LEU A 35 -7.22 3.47 -14.82
C LEU A 35 -7.66 2.90 -13.48
N THR A 36 -7.08 1.78 -13.03
CA THR A 36 -7.38 1.17 -11.73
C THR A 36 -7.10 2.14 -10.59
N GLN A 37 -5.97 2.84 -10.59
CA GLN A 37 -5.66 3.86 -9.58
C GLN A 37 -6.69 5.00 -9.54
N LYS A 38 -7.30 5.36 -10.68
CA LYS A 38 -8.32 6.42 -10.75
C LYS A 38 -9.71 5.96 -10.34
N VAL A 39 -10.05 4.68 -10.52
CA VAL A 39 -11.36 4.14 -10.14
C VAL A 39 -11.40 3.56 -8.73
N VAL A 40 -10.26 3.09 -8.21
CA VAL A 40 -10.14 2.77 -6.80
C VAL A 40 -10.25 4.08 -6.05
N PRO A 41 -11.16 4.22 -5.06
CA PRO A 41 -11.19 5.40 -4.22
C PRO A 41 -9.77 5.59 -3.69
N SER A 42 -9.13 6.68 -4.13
CA SER A 42 -7.83 7.07 -3.63
C SER A 42 -7.91 7.10 -2.11
N TYR A 43 -6.77 7.00 -1.42
CA TYR A 43 -6.69 7.20 0.03
C TYR A 43 -7.05 8.67 0.36
N THR A 44 -8.31 9.01 0.14
CA THR A 44 -8.90 10.32 0.28
C THR A 44 -9.44 10.33 1.68
N ILE A 45 -8.89 11.23 2.50
CA ILE A 45 -9.45 11.53 3.81
C ILE A 45 -10.84 12.12 3.55
N GLN A 46 -11.86 11.30 3.69
CA GLN A 46 -13.25 11.73 3.62
C GLN A 46 -13.64 12.27 4.99
N VAL A 47 -14.03 13.54 5.04
CA VAL A 47 -14.68 14.10 6.24
C VAL A 47 -16.03 13.43 6.35
N VAL A 48 -16.16 12.55 7.33
CA VAL A 48 -17.39 11.83 7.68
C VAL A 48 -18.05 12.50 8.88
N SER A 49 -19.35 12.31 9.02
CA SER A 49 -20.11 12.83 10.16
C SER A 49 -19.73 12.11 11.47
N ASP A 50 -19.99 12.75 12.62
CA ASP A 50 -19.75 12.14 13.94
C ASP A 50 -20.51 10.81 14.12
N ASP A 51 -21.71 10.69 13.52
CA ASP A 51 -22.50 9.46 13.55
C ASP A 51 -21.80 8.31 12.80
N GLU A 52 -21.24 8.60 11.62
CA GLU A 52 -20.49 7.61 10.84
C GLU A 52 -19.21 7.16 11.56
N ILE A 53 -18.54 8.06 12.27
CA ILE A 53 -17.37 7.73 13.10
C ILE A 53 -17.77 6.75 14.20
N GLU A 54 -18.88 7.00 14.90
CA GLU A 54 -19.34 6.13 15.98
C GLU A 54 -19.82 4.77 15.46
N GLN A 55 -20.46 4.73 14.29
CA GLN A 55 -20.79 3.48 13.60
C GLN A 55 -19.55 2.68 13.22
N GLN A 56 -18.51 3.34 12.69
CA GLN A 56 -17.24 2.68 12.36
C GLN A 56 -16.56 2.11 13.61
N ARG A 57 -16.52 2.88 14.70
CA ARG A 57 -16.00 2.43 16.01
C ARG A 57 -16.72 1.18 16.48
N THR A 58 -18.06 1.20 16.49
CA THR A 58 -18.88 0.06 16.89
C THR A 58 -18.60 -1.19 16.04
N ARG A 59 -18.51 -1.04 14.71
CA ARG A 59 -18.18 -2.15 13.80
C ARG A 59 -16.78 -2.71 14.06
N PHE A 60 -15.81 -1.83 14.31
CA PHE A 60 -14.44 -2.22 14.61
C PHE A 60 -14.35 -2.98 15.93
N GLU A 61 -15.04 -2.53 16.98
CA GLU A 61 -15.09 -3.25 18.25
C GLU A 61 -15.76 -4.63 18.12
N ALA A 62 -16.83 -4.73 17.33
CA ALA A 62 -17.47 -6.01 17.03
C ALA A 62 -16.50 -6.94 16.28
N LEU A 63 -15.71 -6.40 15.36
CA LEU A 63 -14.68 -7.16 14.65
C LEU A 63 -13.59 -7.65 15.62
N LEU A 64 -13.09 -6.79 16.52
CA LEU A 64 -12.09 -7.20 17.52
C LEU A 64 -12.61 -8.30 18.43
N LYS A 65 -13.87 -8.21 18.89
CA LYS A 65 -14.51 -9.27 19.68
C LYS A 65 -14.59 -10.59 18.90
N ARG A 66 -14.88 -10.52 17.60
CA ARG A 66 -14.96 -11.70 16.72
C ARG A 66 -13.59 -12.33 16.46
N LEU A 67 -12.56 -11.51 16.27
CA LEU A 67 -11.20 -11.97 15.99
C LEU A 67 -10.49 -12.49 17.25
N GLY A 68 -10.91 -12.02 18.43
CA GLY A 68 -10.28 -12.35 19.70
C GLY A 68 -8.97 -11.58 19.92
N PRO A 69 -8.34 -11.75 21.10
CA PRO A 69 -7.05 -11.13 21.37
C PRO A 69 -5.99 -11.67 20.39
N PRO A 70 -5.10 -10.81 19.88
CA PRO A 70 -4.01 -11.27 19.03
C PRO A 70 -3.11 -12.18 19.86
N ASP A 71 -3.06 -13.46 19.48
CA ASP A 71 -2.07 -14.38 20.00
C ASP A 71 -0.70 -13.96 19.43
N ARG A 72 0.11 -13.33 20.28
CA ARG A 72 1.44 -12.84 19.91
C ARG A 72 2.36 -13.98 19.50
N ASP A 73 2.18 -15.18 20.04
CA ASP A 73 3.03 -16.32 19.70
C ASP A 73 2.68 -16.87 18.32
N VAL A 74 1.40 -16.92 17.99
CA VAL A 74 0.93 -17.24 16.63
C VAL A 74 1.41 -16.18 15.64
N ALA A 75 1.27 -14.89 15.97
CA ALA A 75 1.75 -13.81 15.12
C ALA A 75 3.26 -13.92 14.88
N ASN A 76 4.05 -14.08 15.95
CA ASN A 76 5.51 -14.23 15.85
C ASN A 76 5.89 -15.47 15.04
N LYS A 77 5.18 -16.59 15.17
CA LYS A 77 5.40 -17.78 14.36
C LYS A 77 5.22 -17.49 12.86
N PHE A 78 4.19 -16.75 12.47
CA PHE A 78 3.99 -16.33 11.08
C PHE A 78 5.04 -15.29 10.63
N LEU A 79 5.41 -14.35 11.49
CA LEU A 79 6.44 -13.34 11.18
C LEU A 79 7.81 -13.98 10.96
N SER A 80 8.18 -14.98 11.74
CA SER A 80 9.44 -15.72 11.60
C SER A 80 9.54 -16.57 10.33
N GLN A 81 8.41 -16.84 9.67
CA GLN A 81 8.39 -17.53 8.37
C GLN A 81 8.64 -16.58 7.20
N ARG A 82 8.71 -15.26 7.43
CA ARG A 82 8.96 -14.30 6.36
C ARG A 82 10.37 -14.47 5.83
N GLU A 83 10.46 -14.58 4.51
CA GLU A 83 11.74 -14.48 3.84
C GLU A 83 12.32 -13.08 4.07
N THR A 84 13.56 -13.03 4.55
CA THR A 84 14.25 -11.76 4.71
C THR A 84 14.83 -11.37 3.36
N GLN A 85 14.19 -10.44 2.68
CA GLN A 85 14.77 -9.84 1.48
C GLN A 85 15.88 -8.89 1.89
N LEU A 86 17.06 -9.07 1.29
CA LEU A 86 18.15 -8.12 1.39
C LEU A 86 17.81 -6.90 0.51
N PRO A 87 18.22 -5.68 0.90
CA PRO A 87 18.06 -4.50 0.04
C PRO A 87 18.68 -4.75 -1.34
N ASP A 88 18.02 -4.27 -2.38
CA ASP A 88 18.43 -4.51 -3.77
C ASP A 88 19.68 -3.67 -4.12
N ASP A 89 19.92 -2.56 -3.40
CA ASP A 89 21.09 -1.71 -3.53
C ASP A 89 21.56 -1.04 -2.21
N ALA A 90 22.64 -0.28 -2.30
CA ALA A 90 23.27 0.39 -1.15
C ALA A 90 22.46 1.59 -0.61
N GLU A 91 21.67 2.27 -1.45
CA GLU A 91 20.84 3.39 -1.03
C GLU A 91 19.63 2.90 -0.23
N GLU A 92 19.01 1.83 -0.70
CA GLU A 92 17.95 1.14 0.03
C GLU A 92 18.47 0.57 1.35
N ALA A 93 19.68 0.00 1.37
CA ALA A 93 20.29 -0.49 2.60
C ALA A 93 20.47 0.60 3.67
N ASP A 94 20.94 1.80 3.28
CA ASP A 94 21.07 2.94 4.20
C ASP A 94 19.71 3.43 4.68
N LEU A 95 18.72 3.53 3.79
CA LEU A 95 17.36 3.93 4.16
C LEU A 95 16.75 2.95 5.16
N VAL A 96 16.85 1.64 4.91
CA VAL A 96 16.36 0.59 5.80
C VAL A 96 17.07 0.65 7.15
N ALA A 97 18.39 0.88 7.18
CA ALA A 97 19.15 1.02 8.42
C ALA A 97 18.68 2.22 9.24
N ARG A 98 18.48 3.38 8.60
CA ARG A 98 18.00 4.61 9.25
C ARG A 98 16.59 4.44 9.82
N VAL A 99 15.68 3.82 9.07
CA VAL A 99 14.31 3.55 9.53
C VAL A 99 14.33 2.59 10.73
N LYS A 100 15.09 1.49 10.66
CA LYS A 100 15.25 0.54 11.77
C LYS A 100 15.80 1.21 13.03
N ALA A 101 16.81 2.06 12.88
CA ALA A 101 17.39 2.81 14.01
C ALA A 101 16.35 3.73 14.66
N ARG A 102 15.52 4.42 13.87
CA ARG A 102 14.48 5.30 14.38
C ARG A 102 13.37 4.55 15.11
N ILE A 103 12.88 3.44 14.54
CA ILE A 103 11.85 2.61 15.19
C ILE A 103 12.37 2.10 16.55
N ASN A 104 13.61 1.60 16.59
CA ASN A 104 14.19 1.10 17.84
C ASN A 104 14.40 2.21 18.89
N ALA A 105 14.68 3.44 18.48
CA ALA A 105 14.80 4.59 19.38
C ALA A 105 13.43 5.00 19.97
N GLU A 106 12.35 4.95 19.18
CA GLU A 106 10.99 5.26 19.64
C GLU A 106 10.35 4.12 20.46
N THR A 107 10.89 2.89 20.37
CA THR A 107 10.38 1.71 21.09
C THR A 107 11.09 1.48 22.45
N GLN A 108 12.09 2.29 22.82
CA GLN A 108 12.67 2.21 24.17
C GLN A 108 11.66 2.74 25.21
N PRO A 109 11.39 2.00 26.30
CA PRO A 109 10.48 2.47 27.34
C PRO A 109 11.03 3.76 27.95
N ILE A 110 10.17 4.76 28.08
CA ILE A 110 10.41 5.94 28.91
C ILE A 110 10.73 5.42 30.32
N ARG A 111 11.96 5.68 30.77
CA ARG A 111 12.44 5.34 32.12
C ARG A 111 11.71 6.13 33.19
#